data_AF-A0AAU2AHJ0-F1
#
_entry.id   AF-A0AAU2AHJ0-F1
#
_cell.length_a   1.000
_cell.length_b   1.000
_cell.length_c   1.000
_cell.angle_alpha   90.00
_cell.angle_beta   90.00
_cell.angle_gamma   90.00
#
_symmetry.space_group_name_H-M   'P 1'
#
loop_
_entity.id
_entity.type
_entity.pdbx_description
1 polymer ?
#
loop_
_entity_poly.entity_id
_entity_poly.type
_entity_poly.pdbx_seq_one_letter_code
_entity_poly.pdbx_strand_id
1 'polypeptide(L)'
;MEDQAQQTGPTAGPDHEQRWAELADLVLIISREIQFRRYTDERAVHLSQSEGMVMRYLKSDPAATPSRIATATGLQRTNLSTVLRGLEEKGFIERHAHSDDGRGVTVHSTERGRSNTVLVRQEWATTVSEAAGHDTEHLDAALALLSAVETGLARTRPRNRATPPATET
;
A
#
# COMPACT_ATOMS: atom_id res chain seq x y z
N MET A 1 19.80 -31.37 -41.93
CA MET A 1 19.33 -32.30 -40.88
C MET A 1 20.36 -32.23 -39.78
N GLU A 2 20.22 -31.19 -38.94
CA GLU A 2 19.54 -31.27 -37.62
C GLU A 2 20.54 -31.86 -36.62
N ASP A 3 21.06 -31.08 -35.69
CA ASP A 3 20.27 -30.79 -34.49
C ASP A 3 20.54 -29.38 -33.94
N GLN A 4 19.49 -28.55 -33.95
CA GLN A 4 19.40 -27.35 -33.13
C GLN A 4 18.69 -27.70 -31.83
N ALA A 5 19.15 -27.10 -30.75
CA ALA A 5 18.41 -26.82 -29.53
C ALA A 5 18.11 -28.03 -28.61
N GLN A 6 18.62 -27.96 -27.38
CA GLN A 6 17.79 -27.40 -26.32
C GLN A 6 18.65 -26.97 -25.14
N GLN A 7 18.69 -25.65 -24.91
CA GLN A 7 19.04 -25.07 -23.62
C GLN A 7 17.95 -25.46 -22.62
N THR A 8 18.28 -26.30 -21.64
CA THR A 8 17.42 -26.55 -20.48
C THR A 8 17.77 -25.52 -19.41
N GLY A 9 17.07 -24.38 -19.43
CA GLY A 9 16.94 -23.55 -18.24
C GLY A 9 16.23 -24.33 -17.12
N PRO A 10 16.43 -23.99 -15.84
CA PRO A 10 15.86 -24.76 -14.74
C PRO A 10 14.32 -24.67 -14.79
N THR A 11 13.68 -25.81 -15.05
CA THR A 11 12.24 -26.00 -14.96
C THR A 11 11.85 -25.78 -13.50
N ALA A 12 11.24 -24.64 -13.18
CA ALA A 12 10.66 -24.40 -11.86
C ALA A 12 9.61 -25.50 -11.61
N GLY A 13 9.85 -26.35 -10.61
CA GLY A 13 8.93 -27.43 -10.27
C GLY A 13 7.59 -26.87 -9.76
N PRO A 14 6.50 -27.66 -9.87
CA PRO A 14 5.16 -27.26 -9.38
C PRO A 14 5.15 -26.78 -7.92
N ASP A 15 6.11 -27.24 -7.11
CA ASP A 15 6.29 -26.85 -5.71
C ASP A 15 6.63 -25.36 -5.49
N HIS A 16 7.24 -24.68 -6.46
CA HIS A 16 7.68 -23.29 -6.27
C HIS A 16 6.51 -22.31 -6.40
N GLU A 17 5.64 -22.50 -7.40
CA GLU A 17 4.47 -21.65 -7.60
C GLU A 17 3.46 -21.81 -6.45
N GLN A 18 3.28 -23.04 -5.95
CA GLN A 18 2.43 -23.30 -4.80
C GLN A 18 2.94 -22.59 -3.54
N ARG A 19 4.25 -22.59 -3.28
CA ARG A 19 4.84 -21.84 -2.16
C ARG A 19 4.66 -20.33 -2.29
N TRP A 20 4.67 -19.79 -3.52
CA TRP A 20 4.36 -18.37 -3.74
C TRP A 20 2.88 -18.05 -3.48
N ALA A 21 1.97 -18.96 -3.81
CA ALA A 21 0.55 -18.83 -3.48
C ALA A 21 0.34 -18.86 -1.95
N GLU A 22 0.99 -19.79 -1.24
CA GLU A 22 0.95 -19.86 0.22
C GLU A 22 1.48 -18.58 0.87
N LEU A 23 2.58 -18.01 0.36
CA LEU A 23 3.09 -16.72 0.82
C LEU A 23 2.02 -15.61 0.64
N ALA A 24 1.36 -15.56 -0.51
CA ALA A 24 0.33 -14.56 -0.78
C ALA A 24 -0.86 -14.70 0.18
N ASP A 25 -1.34 -15.92 0.41
CA ASP A 25 -2.42 -16.21 1.35
C ASP A 25 -2.05 -15.79 2.78
N LEU A 26 -0.85 -16.15 3.23
CA LEU A 26 -0.35 -15.75 4.55
C LEU A 26 -0.30 -14.23 4.71
N VAL A 27 0.19 -13.49 3.70
CA VAL A 27 0.22 -12.02 3.74
C VAL A 27 -1.20 -11.44 3.86
N LEU A 28 -2.18 -11.99 3.15
CA LEU A 28 -3.57 -11.54 3.21
C LEU A 28 -4.21 -11.85 4.58
N ILE A 29 -3.97 -13.05 5.12
CA ILE A 29 -4.46 -13.47 6.44
C ILE A 29 -3.85 -12.59 7.53
N ILE A 30 -2.52 -12.41 7.54
CA ILE A 30 -1.84 -11.56 8.52
C ILE A 30 -2.33 -10.11 8.43
N SER A 31 -2.48 -9.57 7.22
CA SER A 31 -3.06 -8.24 7.00
C SER A 31 -4.45 -8.12 7.63
N ARG A 32 -5.29 -9.15 7.50
CA ARG A 32 -6.63 -9.18 8.07
C ARG A 32 -6.60 -9.27 9.61
N GLU A 33 -5.73 -10.10 10.17
CA GLU A 33 -5.57 -10.24 11.63
C GLU A 33 -5.06 -8.95 12.27
N ILE A 34 -4.14 -8.24 11.63
CA ILE A 34 -3.66 -6.93 12.10
C ILE A 34 -4.81 -5.91 12.11
N GLN A 35 -5.70 -5.92 11.11
CA GLN A 35 -6.83 -4.99 11.03
C GLN A 35 -7.90 -5.23 12.11
N PHE A 36 -8.07 -6.47 12.58
CA PHE A 36 -9.06 -6.79 13.60
C PHE A 36 -8.63 -6.45 15.02
N ARG A 37 -7.33 -6.23 15.23
CA ARG A 37 -6.81 -5.91 16.55
C ARG A 37 -7.11 -4.47 16.92
N ARG A 38 -7.65 -4.28 18.12
CA ARG A 38 -7.88 -2.95 18.68
C ARG A 38 -6.54 -2.37 19.12
N TYR A 39 -6.40 -1.05 19.01
CA TYR A 39 -5.23 -0.37 19.57
C TYR A 39 -5.41 -0.24 21.08
N THR A 40 -4.31 -0.35 21.79
CA THR A 40 -4.29 -0.18 23.25
C THR A 40 -4.26 1.31 23.60
N ASP A 41 -3.55 2.12 22.82
CA ASP A 41 -3.58 3.59 22.96
C ASP A 41 -4.86 4.19 22.36
N GLU A 42 -5.69 4.82 23.20
CA GLU A 42 -6.94 5.50 22.78
C GLU A 42 -6.71 6.68 21.83
N ARG A 43 -5.50 7.23 21.78
CA ARG A 43 -5.13 8.30 20.84
C ARG A 43 -4.87 7.76 19.43
N ALA A 44 -4.59 6.47 19.31
CA ALA A 44 -4.41 5.83 18.02
C ALA A 44 -5.77 5.64 17.35
N VAL A 45 -5.94 6.28 16.20
CA VAL A 45 -7.16 6.20 15.40
C VAL A 45 -6.97 5.18 14.29
N HIS A 46 -7.92 4.26 14.23
CA HIS A 46 -8.00 3.27 13.16
C HIS A 46 -8.21 3.92 11.79
N LEU A 47 -7.36 3.54 10.84
CA LEU A 47 -7.49 3.87 9.44
C LEU A 47 -7.96 2.63 8.69
N SER A 48 -8.90 2.81 7.76
CA SER A 48 -9.16 1.78 6.76
C SER A 48 -7.90 1.50 5.95
N GLN A 49 -7.84 0.34 5.28
CA GLN A 49 -6.69 -0.04 4.44
C GLN A 49 -6.35 1.05 3.41
N SER A 50 -7.35 1.62 2.73
CA SER A 50 -7.14 2.65 1.72
C SER A 50 -6.64 3.98 2.31
N GLU A 51 -7.17 4.38 3.48
CA GLU A 51 -6.68 5.55 4.21
C GLU A 51 -5.23 5.36 4.68
N GLY A 52 -4.91 4.17 5.21
CA GLY A 52 -3.55 3.80 5.62
C GLY A 52 -2.57 3.82 4.45
N MET A 53 -2.97 3.38 3.25
CA MET A 53 -2.15 3.47 2.04
C MET A 53 -1.84 4.91 1.65
N VAL A 54 -2.82 5.81 1.70
CA VAL A 54 -2.62 7.24 1.43
C VAL A 54 -1.69 7.86 2.47
N MET A 55 -1.92 7.63 3.76
CA MET A 55 -1.06 8.15 4.84
C MET A 55 0.37 7.62 4.76
N ARG A 56 0.56 6.34 4.38
CA ARG A 56 1.87 5.74 4.14
C ARG A 56 2.62 6.45 3.00
N TYR A 57 1.93 6.73 1.90
CA TYR A 57 2.52 7.47 0.78
C TYR A 57 2.86 8.92 1.18
N LEU A 58 1.96 9.61 1.88
CA LEU A 58 2.20 10.97 2.35
C LEU A 58 3.31 11.07 3.40
N LYS A 59 3.63 9.99 4.13
CA LYS A 59 4.80 9.95 5.00
C LYS A 59 6.11 10.10 4.22
N SER A 60 6.21 9.49 3.03
CA SER A 60 7.38 9.60 2.16
C SER A 60 7.36 10.85 1.27
N ASP A 61 6.17 11.33 0.93
CA ASP A 61 5.95 12.50 0.07
C ASP A 61 4.93 13.43 0.75
N PRO A 62 5.39 14.32 1.66
CA PRO A 62 4.51 15.09 2.56
C PRO A 62 3.50 16.00 1.87
N ALA A 63 3.71 16.31 0.58
CA ALA A 63 2.87 17.17 -0.22
C ALA A 63 2.73 16.60 -1.64
N ALA A 64 1.56 16.05 -1.98
CA ALA A 64 1.33 15.41 -3.27
C ALA A 64 -0.02 15.77 -3.88
N THR A 65 -0.08 15.79 -5.22
CA THR A 65 -1.35 15.99 -5.92
C THR A 65 -2.20 14.70 -5.84
N PRO A 66 -3.55 14.79 -5.87
CA PRO A 66 -4.42 13.62 -5.88
C PRO A 66 -4.08 12.63 -7.01
N SER A 67 -3.67 13.11 -8.18
CA SER A 67 -3.25 12.23 -9.28
C SER A 67 -2.01 11.41 -8.93
N ARG A 68 -1.00 12.01 -8.27
CA ARG A 68 0.20 11.28 -7.81
C ARG A 68 -0.14 10.25 -6.74
N ILE A 69 -1.00 10.62 -5.79
CA ILE A 69 -1.49 9.71 -4.75
C ILE A 69 -2.24 8.53 -5.38
N ALA A 70 -3.13 8.77 -6.35
CA ALA A 70 -3.87 7.72 -7.06
C ALA A 70 -2.91 6.74 -7.75
N THR A 71 -1.90 7.25 -8.46
CA THR A 71 -0.91 6.42 -9.14
C THR A 71 -0.10 5.58 -8.16
N ALA A 72 0.39 6.19 -7.07
CA ALA A 72 1.20 5.51 -6.08
C ALA A 72 0.41 4.45 -5.28
N THR A 73 -0.81 4.78 -4.87
CA THR A 73 -1.67 3.88 -4.09
C THR A 73 -2.41 2.85 -4.95
N GLY A 74 -2.60 3.11 -6.25
CA GLY A 74 -3.41 2.27 -7.13
C GLY A 74 -4.92 2.46 -6.94
N LEU A 75 -5.33 3.45 -6.13
CA LEU A 75 -6.72 3.79 -5.92
C LEU A 75 -7.30 4.46 -7.17
N GLN A 76 -8.53 4.08 -7.51
CA GLN A 76 -9.32 4.78 -8.54
C GLN A 76 -9.62 6.21 -8.10
N ARG A 77 -9.73 7.15 -9.05
CA ARG A 77 -9.99 8.57 -8.73
C ARG A 77 -11.23 8.76 -7.84
N THR A 78 -12.34 8.09 -8.15
CA THR A 78 -13.58 8.19 -7.37
C THR A 78 -13.40 7.68 -5.94
N ASN A 79 -12.71 6.55 -5.76
CA ASN A 79 -12.41 6.02 -4.44
C ASN A 79 -11.44 6.94 -3.68
N LEU A 80 -10.39 7.42 -4.35
CA LEU A 80 -9.41 8.32 -3.74
C LEU A 80 -10.08 9.60 -3.21
N SER A 81 -11.00 10.21 -3.96
CA SER A 81 -11.73 11.39 -3.48
C SER A 81 -12.47 11.14 -2.17
N THR A 82 -13.13 9.98 -2.03
CA THR A 82 -13.80 9.56 -0.80
C THR A 82 -12.82 9.35 0.34
N VAL A 83 -11.70 8.67 0.06
CA VAL A 83 -10.63 8.42 1.05
C VAL A 83 -10.01 9.73 1.55
N LEU A 84 -9.69 10.65 0.63
CA LEU A 84 -9.15 11.96 1.00
C LEU A 84 -10.14 12.76 1.84
N ARG A 85 -11.43 12.76 1.47
CA ARG A 85 -12.45 13.42 2.28
C ARG A 85 -12.51 12.85 3.71
N GLY A 86 -12.52 11.53 3.86
CA GLY A 86 -12.54 10.90 5.18
C GLY A 86 -11.29 11.22 6.01
N LEU A 87 -10.11 11.25 5.39
CA LEU A 87 -8.87 11.66 6.07
C LEU A 87 -8.87 13.13 6.49
N GLU A 88 -9.44 14.01 5.68
CA GLU A 88 -9.58 15.44 6.01
C GLU A 88 -10.59 15.66 7.14
N GLU A 89 -11.73 14.97 7.11
CA GLU A 89 -12.72 14.97 8.19
C GLU A 89 -12.14 14.46 9.52
N LYS A 90 -11.19 13.52 9.47
CA LYS A 90 -10.42 13.04 10.64
C LYS A 90 -9.29 13.99 11.08
N GLY A 91 -9.02 15.04 10.30
CA GLY A 91 -7.95 16.01 10.53
C GLY A 91 -6.53 15.48 10.27
N PHE A 92 -6.38 14.44 9.44
CA PHE A 92 -5.07 13.83 9.14
C PHE A 92 -4.39 14.39 7.89
N ILE A 93 -5.17 15.03 7.02
CA ILE A 93 -4.67 15.74 5.86
C ILE A 93 -5.36 17.10 5.72
N GLU A 94 -4.74 17.96 4.94
CA GLU A 94 -5.27 19.25 4.49
C GLU A 94 -5.11 19.37 2.97
N ARG A 95 -6.06 20.05 2.32
CA ARG A 95 -6.06 20.28 0.87
C ARG A 95 -5.90 21.77 0.56
N HIS A 96 -4.90 22.10 -0.24
CA HIS A 96 -4.59 23.47 -0.64
C HIS A 96 -4.80 23.63 -2.15
N ALA A 97 -5.65 24.58 -2.54
CA ALA A 97 -5.79 24.98 -3.93
C ALA A 97 -4.57 25.81 -4.38
N HIS A 98 -4.09 25.58 -5.60
CA HIS A 98 -3.03 26.39 -6.20
C HIS A 98 -3.59 27.74 -6.63
N SER A 99 -2.98 28.83 -6.14
CA SER A 99 -3.39 30.21 -6.42
C SER A 99 -3.22 30.62 -7.88
N ASP A 100 -2.24 30.04 -8.58
CA ASP A 100 -1.76 30.62 -9.85
C ASP A 100 -2.42 30.04 -11.11
N ASP A 101 -3.06 28.86 -11.02
CA ASP A 101 -3.64 28.20 -12.21
C ASP A 101 -5.05 27.61 -11.98
N GLY A 102 -5.64 27.84 -10.80
CA GLY A 102 -7.06 27.55 -10.48
C GLY A 102 -7.54 26.10 -10.57
N ARG A 103 -6.70 25.17 -11.05
CA ARG A 103 -7.10 23.78 -11.38
C ARG A 103 -6.35 22.71 -10.58
N GLY A 104 -5.37 23.09 -9.76
CA GLY A 104 -4.54 22.18 -8.98
C GLY A 104 -4.89 22.17 -7.49
N VAL A 105 -5.00 20.97 -6.90
CA VAL A 105 -5.07 20.77 -5.45
C VAL A 105 -3.85 19.96 -5.03
N THR A 106 -3.21 20.36 -3.93
CA THR A 106 -2.18 19.56 -3.25
C THR A 106 -2.70 19.11 -1.89
N VAL A 107 -2.41 17.86 -1.57
CA VAL A 107 -2.74 17.22 -0.30
C VAL A 107 -1.50 17.20 0.57
N HIS A 108 -1.65 17.66 1.81
CA HIS A 108 -0.59 17.70 2.81
C HIS A 108 -0.98 16.84 4.01
N SER A 109 -0.02 16.12 4.60
CA SER A 109 -0.27 15.45 5.89
C SER A 109 -0.13 16.43 7.05
N THR A 110 -1.11 16.44 7.95
CA THR A 110 -1.08 17.26 9.17
C THR A 110 -0.14 16.67 10.22
N GLU A 111 0.22 17.44 11.25
CA GLU A 111 0.94 16.92 12.42
C GLU A 111 0.18 15.77 13.09
N ARG A 112 -1.16 15.92 13.23
CA ARG A 112 -2.03 14.89 13.78
C ARG A 112 -1.95 13.60 12.96
N GLY A 113 -2.00 13.69 11.63
CA GLY A 113 -1.88 12.54 10.73
C GLY A 113 -0.52 11.84 10.83
N ARG A 114 0.56 12.62 10.90
CA ARG A 114 1.93 12.10 11.10
C ARG A 114 2.08 11.41 12.45
N SER A 115 1.61 12.03 13.52
CA SER A 115 1.62 11.47 14.88
C SER A 115 0.80 10.18 14.97
N ASN A 116 -0.41 10.15 14.38
CA ASN A 116 -1.23 8.93 14.34
C ASN A 116 -0.51 7.78 13.63
N THR A 117 0.19 8.07 12.53
CA THR A 117 0.96 7.05 11.79
C THR A 117 2.10 6.47 12.64
N VAL A 118 2.72 7.25 13.52
CA VAL A 118 3.74 6.75 14.45
C VAL A 118 3.12 5.83 15.50
N LEU A 119 2.03 6.27 16.15
CA LEU A 119 1.33 5.48 17.17
C LEU A 119 0.84 4.14 16.62
N VAL A 120 0.16 4.16 15.47
CA VAL A 120 -0.34 2.94 14.81
C VAL A 120 0.80 1.96 14.49
N ARG A 121 1.95 2.46 14.04
CA ARG A 121 3.11 1.60 13.76
C ARG A 121 3.73 1.01 15.01
N GLN A 122 3.68 1.71 16.14
CA GLN A 122 4.14 1.18 17.43
C GLN A 122 3.20 0.07 17.92
N GLU A 123 1.88 0.29 17.86
CA GLU A 123 0.87 -0.71 18.20
C GLU A 123 1.02 -1.98 17.34
N TRP A 124 1.23 -1.83 16.03
CA TRP A 124 1.52 -2.96 15.14
C TRP A 124 2.84 -3.66 15.47
N ALA A 125 3.89 -2.90 15.78
CA ALA A 125 5.19 -3.49 16.13
C ALA A 125 5.08 -4.37 17.37
N THR A 126 4.47 -3.85 18.45
CA THR A 126 4.21 -4.62 19.68
C THR A 126 3.40 -5.87 19.36
N THR A 127 2.24 -5.69 18.73
CA THR A 127 1.31 -6.77 18.38
C THR A 127 1.94 -7.89 17.56
N VAL A 128 2.66 -7.54 16.49
CA VAL A 128 3.26 -8.52 15.58
C VAL A 128 4.46 -9.20 16.24
N SER A 129 5.26 -8.44 17.00
CA SER A 129 6.39 -9.02 17.74
C SER A 129 5.94 -10.02 18.80
N GLU A 130 4.88 -9.72 19.56
CA GLU A 130 4.30 -10.65 20.54
C GLU A 130 3.76 -11.91 19.88
N ALA A 131 3.04 -11.76 18.75
CA ALA A 131 2.52 -12.91 18.00
C ALA A 131 3.63 -13.82 17.44
N ALA A 132 4.81 -13.24 17.14
CA ALA A 132 6.01 -13.95 16.72
C ALA A 132 6.86 -14.45 17.89
N GLY A 133 6.44 -14.28 19.16
CA GLY A 133 7.25 -14.64 20.33
C GLY A 133 8.54 -13.84 20.44
N HIS A 134 8.58 -12.64 19.86
CA HIS A 134 9.76 -11.79 19.69
C HIS A 134 10.92 -12.46 18.92
N ASP A 135 10.64 -13.52 18.17
CA ASP A 135 11.64 -14.13 17.30
C ASP A 135 12.00 -13.19 16.14
N THR A 136 13.29 -12.95 15.97
CA THR A 136 13.85 -12.11 14.91
C THR A 136 14.79 -12.86 13.97
N GLU A 137 14.95 -14.19 14.12
CA GLU A 137 15.95 -14.99 13.39
C GLU A 137 15.86 -14.80 11.87
N HIS A 138 14.63 -14.74 11.33
CA HIS A 138 14.38 -14.60 9.90
C HIS A 138 13.72 -13.27 9.52
N LEU A 139 13.61 -12.32 10.46
CA LEU A 139 12.87 -11.08 10.26
C LEU A 139 13.44 -10.25 9.09
N ASP A 140 14.76 -10.07 9.05
CA ASP A 140 15.41 -9.29 7.99
C ASP A 140 15.25 -9.93 6.60
N ALA A 141 15.38 -11.26 6.52
CA ALA A 141 15.19 -12.01 5.29
C ALA A 141 13.73 -11.92 4.79
N ALA A 142 12.76 -12.04 5.70
CA ALA A 142 11.35 -11.88 5.39
C ALA A 142 11.03 -10.45 4.92
N LEU A 143 11.56 -9.42 5.60
CA LEU A 143 11.39 -8.02 5.21
C LEU A 143 11.99 -7.75 3.83
N ALA A 144 13.16 -8.29 3.53
CA ALA A 144 13.81 -8.16 2.22
C ALA A 144 12.96 -8.80 1.11
N LEU A 145 12.48 -10.03 1.33
CA LEU A 145 11.64 -10.75 0.36
C LEU A 145 10.32 -10.01 0.11
N LEU A 146 9.59 -9.66 1.17
CA LEU A 146 8.31 -8.96 1.06
C LEU A 146 8.46 -7.59 0.39
N SER A 147 9.55 -6.87 0.66
CA SER A 147 9.85 -5.59 -0.01
C SER A 147 10.13 -5.78 -1.51
N ALA A 148 10.87 -6.82 -1.88
CA ALA A 148 11.13 -7.13 -3.29
C ALA A 148 9.83 -7.48 -4.05
N VAL A 149 8.95 -8.28 -3.42
CA VAL A 149 7.63 -8.62 -3.96
C VAL A 149 6.75 -7.37 -4.09
N GLU A 150 6.68 -6.54 -3.06
CA GLU A 150 5.90 -5.29 -3.06
C GLU A 150 6.35 -4.34 -4.18
N THR A 151 7.67 -4.14 -4.33
CA THR A 151 8.25 -3.32 -5.39
C THR A 151 7.98 -3.92 -6.78
N GLY A 152 8.09 -5.24 -6.93
CA GLY A 152 7.77 -5.94 -8.18
C GLY A 152 6.33 -5.74 -8.61
N LEU A 153 5.38 -5.96 -7.69
CA LEU A 153 3.93 -5.78 -7.92
C LEU A 153 3.56 -4.32 -8.21
N ALA A 154 4.19 -3.37 -7.53
CA ALA A 154 3.96 -1.94 -7.78
C ALA A 154 4.41 -1.52 -9.19
N ARG A 155 5.52 -2.08 -9.70
CA ARG A 155 6.03 -1.81 -11.06
C ARG A 155 5.16 -2.40 -12.16
N THR A 156 4.58 -3.58 -11.94
CA THR A 156 3.75 -4.29 -12.94
C THR A 156 2.26 -3.94 -12.85
N ARG A 157 1.88 -3.01 -11.95
CA ARG A 157 0.50 -2.58 -11.76
C ARG A 157 -0.15 -2.21 -13.11
N PRO A 158 -1.29 -2.83 -13.47
CA PRO A 158 -2.00 -2.49 -14.70
C PRO A 158 -2.34 -0.99 -14.74
N ARG A 159 -1.96 -0.30 -15.81
CA ARG A 159 -2.44 1.07 -16.06
C ARG A 159 -3.92 0.96 -16.36
N ASN A 160 -4.76 1.51 -15.48
CA ASN A 160 -6.20 1.48 -15.71
C ASN A 160 -6.52 2.26 -16.99
N ARG A 161 -6.86 1.56 -18.08
CA ARG A 161 -7.35 2.18 -19.32
C ARG A 161 -8.74 2.73 -19.00
N ALA A 162 -8.85 4.05 -18.86
CA ALA A 162 -10.14 4.70 -19.00
C ALA A 162 -10.67 4.37 -20.41
N THR A 163 -11.81 3.70 -20.49
CA THR A 163 -12.54 3.50 -21.74
C THR A 163 -12.82 4.88 -22.34
N PRO A 164 -12.40 5.19 -23.59
CA PRO A 164 -12.81 6.42 -24.26
C PRO A 164 -14.35 6.42 -24.35
N PRO A 165 -15.02 7.58 -24.17
CA PRO A 165 -16.45 7.64 -24.44
C PRO A 165 -16.68 7.21 -25.89
N ALA A 166 -17.61 6.28 -26.10
CA ALA A 166 -18.06 5.91 -27.42
C ALA A 166 -18.60 7.19 -28.09
N THR A 167 -17.95 7.61 -29.18
CA THR A 167 -18.48 8.64 -30.05
C THR A 167 -19.72 8.05 -30.72
N GLU A 168 -20.89 8.32 -30.17
CA GLU A 168 -22.15 8.09 -30.89
C GLU A 168 -22.23 9.10 -32.04
N THR A 169 -22.51 8.55 -33.22
CA THR A 169 -22.76 9.23 -34.49
C THR A 169 -24.22 9.61 -34.60
#